data_AF-A0A1M5CQV2-F1
#
_entry.id   AF-A0A1M5CQV2-F1
#
_cell.length_a   1.000
_cell.length_b   1.000
_cell.length_c   1.000
_cell.angle_alpha   90.00
_cell.angle_beta   90.00
_cell.angle_gamma   90.00
#
_symmetry.space_group_name_H-M   'P 1'
#
loop_
_entity.id
_entity.type
_entity.pdbx_description
1 polymer ?
#
loop_
_entity_poly.entity_id
_entity_poly.type
_entity_poly.pdbx_seq_one_letter_code
_entity_poly.pdbx_strand_id
1 'polypeptide(L)'
;MEARAYKQNLILGLKWAIEAKFDQSDWQEVAYLIDEIDTITEHPRLLRSLHWGDSDYGACILAVLEEIATKDISKLEKIAEYVDLEESGTEGGIWNLKTWIR
;
A
#
# COMPACT_ATOMS: atom_id res chain seq x y z
N MET A 1 -10.03 -17.49 -13.71
CA MET A 1 -10.83 -16.41 -13.09
C MET A 1 -10.26 -15.98 -11.73
N GLU A 2 -9.53 -16.83 -11.01
CA GLU A 2 -9.00 -16.56 -9.66
C GLU A 2 -7.95 -15.44 -9.58
N ALA A 3 -7.05 -15.34 -10.58
CA ALA A 3 -5.97 -14.34 -10.55
C ALA A 3 -6.44 -12.88 -10.54
N ARG A 4 -7.56 -12.56 -11.22
CA ARG A 4 -8.12 -11.20 -11.23
C ARG A 4 -8.72 -10.82 -9.87
N ALA A 5 -9.46 -11.76 -9.26
CA ALA A 5 -10.04 -11.56 -7.93
C ALA A 5 -8.95 -11.42 -6.86
N TYR A 6 -7.88 -12.22 -6.95
CA TYR A 6 -6.71 -12.10 -6.08
C TYR A 6 -6.08 -10.71 -6.16
N LYS A 7 -5.75 -10.23 -7.36
CA LYS A 7 -5.19 -8.88 -7.58
C LYS A 7 -6.08 -7.79 -6.97
N GLN A 8 -7.39 -7.85 -7.22
CA GLN A 8 -8.34 -6.85 -6.71
C GLN A 8 -8.41 -6.84 -5.18
N ASN A 9 -8.48 -8.01 -4.56
CA ASN A 9 -8.53 -8.13 -3.10
C ASN A 9 -7.23 -7.66 -2.45
N LEU A 10 -6.07 -7.99 -3.05
CA LEU A 10 -4.76 -7.57 -2.57
C LEU A 10 -4.60 -6.04 -2.63
N ILE A 11 -4.99 -5.42 -3.75
CA ILE A 11 -4.96 -3.95 -3.90
C ILE A 11 -5.84 -3.27 -2.86
N LEU A 12 -7.07 -3.76 -2.65
CA LEU A 12 -7.99 -3.18 -1.67
C LEU A 12 -7.48 -3.33 -0.23
N GLY A 13 -6.95 -4.51 0.13
CA GLY A 13 -6.37 -4.74 1.45
C GLY A 13 -5.17 -3.84 1.72
N LEU A 14 -4.24 -3.75 0.77
CA LEU A 14 -3.09 -2.85 0.85
C LEU A 14 -3.52 -1.39 0.94
N LYS A 15 -4.53 -0.98 0.16
CA LYS A 15 -5.04 0.39 0.22
C LYS A 15 -5.46 0.78 1.63
N TRP A 16 -6.24 -0.06 2.31
CA TRP A 16 -6.71 0.24 3.66
C TRP A 16 -5.57 0.26 4.68
N ALA A 17 -4.62 -0.67 4.59
CA ALA A 17 -3.50 -0.71 5.51
C ALA A 17 -2.55 0.49 5.34
N ILE A 18 -2.22 0.82 4.08
CA ILE A 18 -1.39 1.98 3.72
C ILE A 18 -2.07 3.28 4.14
N GLU A 19 -3.35 3.48 3.81
CA GLU A 19 -4.05 4.71 4.16
C GLU A 19 -4.11 4.96 5.68
N ALA A 20 -4.14 3.89 6.48
CA ALA A 20 -4.19 3.99 7.93
C ALA A 20 -2.83 4.22 8.61
N LYS A 21 -1.72 3.82 7.97
CA LYS A 21 -0.41 3.72 8.64
C LYS A 21 0.74 4.42 7.91
N PHE A 22 0.74 4.43 6.58
CA PHE A 22 1.90 4.91 5.83
C PHE A 22 2.10 6.40 6.00
N ASP A 23 3.33 6.76 6.32
CA ASP A 23 3.86 8.10 6.16
C ASP A 23 4.76 8.21 4.91
N GLN A 24 5.43 9.37 4.76
CA GLN A 24 6.29 9.62 3.62
C GLN A 24 7.53 8.71 3.60
N SER A 25 8.06 8.34 4.76
CA SER A 25 9.22 7.46 4.89
C SER A 25 8.86 6.04 4.49
N ASP A 26 7.69 5.52 4.91
CA ASP A 26 7.21 4.20 4.49
C ASP A 26 7.14 4.06 2.96
N TRP A 27 6.62 5.11 2.28
CA TRP A 27 6.59 5.14 0.83
C TRP A 27 7.98 5.07 0.21
N GLN A 28 8.96 5.75 0.79
CA GLN A 28 10.34 5.72 0.30
C GLN A 28 10.97 4.34 0.51
N GLU A 29 10.81 3.75 1.69
CA GLU A 29 11.35 2.42 2.03
C GLU A 29 10.80 1.34 1.11
N VAL A 30 9.48 1.32 0.93
CA VAL A 30 8.83 0.39 0.00
C VAL A 30 9.31 0.61 -1.43
N ALA A 31 9.49 1.86 -1.86
CA ALA A 31 9.96 2.15 -3.22
C ALA A 31 11.34 1.54 -3.49
N TYR A 32 12.25 1.57 -2.50
CA TYR A 32 13.54 0.89 -2.57
C TYR A 32 13.40 -0.63 -2.56
N LEU A 33 12.52 -1.18 -1.71
CA LEU A 33 12.31 -2.62 -1.56
C LEU A 33 11.81 -3.30 -2.84
N ILE A 34 10.95 -2.63 -3.59
CA ILE A 34 10.32 -3.18 -4.81
C ILE A 34 10.95 -2.67 -6.11
N ASP A 35 11.98 -1.83 -6.02
CA ASP A 35 12.64 -1.19 -7.17
C ASP A 35 11.62 -0.41 -8.05
N GLU A 36 10.84 0.47 -7.41
CA GLU A 36 9.81 1.32 -8.05
C GLU A 36 9.88 2.77 -7.52
N ILE A 37 11.10 3.29 -7.39
CA ILE A 37 11.36 4.67 -6.91
C ILE A 37 10.62 5.69 -7.77
N ASP A 38 10.70 5.56 -9.10
CA ASP A 38 10.10 6.52 -10.03
C ASP A 38 8.57 6.51 -9.93
N THR A 39 7.96 5.32 -9.86
CA THR A 39 6.49 5.17 -9.72
C THR A 39 5.92 5.89 -8.52
N ILE A 40 6.65 5.89 -7.40
CA ILE A 40 6.20 6.50 -6.15
C ILE A 40 6.58 7.98 -6.10
N THR A 41 7.78 8.34 -6.53
CA THR A 41 8.30 9.72 -6.43
C THR A 41 7.77 10.64 -7.53
N GLU A 42 7.52 10.12 -8.72
CA GLU A 42 6.96 10.87 -9.85
C GLU A 42 5.43 10.93 -9.82
N HIS A 43 4.75 10.17 -8.94
CA HIS A 43 3.30 10.23 -8.85
C HIS A 43 2.85 11.64 -8.42
N PRO A 44 2.08 12.36 -9.24
CA PRO A 44 1.91 13.82 -9.13
C PRO A 44 1.24 14.28 -7.84
N ARG A 45 0.49 13.39 -7.18
CA ARG A 45 -0.33 13.71 -6.01
C ARG A 45 -0.08 12.83 -4.80
N LEU A 46 0.71 11.76 -4.88
CA LEU A 46 0.73 10.74 -3.81
C LEU A 46 1.26 11.33 -2.50
N LEU A 47 2.54 11.75 -2.51
CA LEU A 47 3.22 12.28 -1.32
C LEU A 47 2.62 13.62 -0.89
N ARG A 48 2.10 14.39 -1.85
CA ARG A 48 1.42 15.65 -1.55
C ARG A 48 0.10 15.40 -0.82
N SER A 49 -0.77 14.57 -1.36
CA SER A 49 -2.07 14.29 -0.71
C SER A 49 -1.89 13.65 0.66
N LEU A 50 -0.86 12.82 0.85
CA LEU A 50 -0.46 12.33 2.17
C LEU A 50 -0.05 13.46 3.13
N HIS A 51 0.90 14.31 2.71
CA HIS A 51 1.42 15.39 3.55
C HIS A 51 0.34 16.38 4.03
N TRP A 52 -0.65 16.66 3.17
CA TRP A 52 -1.72 17.63 3.45
C TRP A 52 -2.99 16.98 4.01
N GLY A 53 -3.06 15.65 4.09
CA GLY A 53 -4.25 14.92 4.49
C GLY A 53 -5.43 15.08 3.53
N ASP A 54 -5.16 15.23 2.23
CA ASP A 54 -6.17 15.45 1.21
C ASP A 54 -7.08 14.21 1.06
N SER A 55 -8.38 14.44 0.83
CA SER A 55 -9.36 13.37 0.64
C SER A 55 -9.09 12.47 -0.57
N ASP A 56 -8.25 12.90 -1.51
CA ASP A 56 -7.88 12.13 -2.70
C ASP A 56 -6.66 11.20 -2.47
N TYR A 57 -6.08 11.18 -1.27
CA TYR A 57 -4.96 10.28 -0.96
C TYR A 57 -5.31 8.81 -1.22
N GLY A 58 -6.49 8.36 -0.77
CA GLY A 58 -6.97 6.99 -1.01
C GLY A 58 -7.06 6.61 -2.49
N ALA A 59 -7.39 7.57 -3.37
CA ALA A 59 -7.41 7.36 -4.81
C ALA A 59 -5.99 7.31 -5.41
N CYS A 60 -5.05 8.10 -4.87
CA CYS A 60 -3.64 8.06 -5.26
C CYS A 60 -2.99 6.71 -4.92
N ILE A 61 -3.31 6.15 -3.74
CA ILE A 61 -2.83 4.82 -3.34
C ILE A 61 -3.27 3.77 -4.38
N LEU A 62 -4.55 3.76 -4.75
CA LEU A 62 -5.08 2.82 -5.73
C LEU A 62 -4.38 2.93 -7.08
N ALA A 63 -4.17 4.15 -7.57
CA ALA A 63 -3.49 4.39 -8.85
C ALA A 63 -2.07 3.80 -8.86
N VAL A 64 -1.31 4.04 -7.78
CA VAL A 64 0.06 3.53 -7.64
C VAL A 64 0.09 2.00 -7.52
N LEU A 65 -0.78 1.41 -6.71
CA LEU A 65 -0.86 -0.05 -6.57
C LEU A 65 -1.28 -0.72 -7.88
N GLU A 66 -2.19 -0.11 -8.66
CA GLU A 66 -2.57 -0.60 -9.98
C GLU A 66 -1.42 -0.54 -10.98
N GLU A 67 -0.63 0.54 -10.97
CA GLU A 67 0.54 0.67 -11.82
C GLU A 67 1.60 -0.39 -11.49
N ILE A 68 1.96 -0.53 -10.21
CA ILE A 68 2.91 -1.55 -9.74
C ILE A 68 2.43 -2.94 -10.15
N ALA A 69 1.16 -3.26 -9.92
CA ALA A 69 0.58 -4.56 -10.26
C ALA A 69 0.40 -4.79 -11.77
N THR A 70 0.58 -3.76 -12.60
CA THR A 70 0.62 -3.90 -14.06
C THR A 70 2.03 -4.26 -14.53
N LYS A 71 3.06 -3.80 -13.81
CA LYS A 71 4.46 -4.18 -14.03
C LYS A 71 4.76 -5.58 -13.50
N ASP A 72 4.48 -5.81 -12.21
CA ASP A 72 4.72 -7.09 -11.54
C ASP A 72 3.87 -7.20 -10.26
N ILE A 73 2.99 -8.20 -10.21
CA ILE A 73 2.13 -8.44 -9.04
C ILE A 73 2.89 -8.91 -7.80
N SER A 74 4.05 -9.56 -7.95
CA SER A 74 4.87 -10.02 -6.82
C SER A 74 5.44 -8.85 -6.01
N LYS A 75 5.52 -7.66 -6.62
CA LYS A 75 5.87 -6.43 -5.90
C LYS A 75 4.80 -6.06 -4.88
N LEU A 76 3.52 -6.28 -5.16
CA LEU A 76 2.45 -6.05 -4.17
C LEU A 76 2.58 -7.00 -2.97
N GLU A 77 3.03 -8.23 -3.18
CA GLU A 77 3.24 -9.20 -2.10
C GLU A 77 4.36 -8.73 -1.16
N LYS A 78 5.42 -8.13 -1.70
CA LYS A 78 6.47 -7.48 -0.90
C LYS A 78 5.97 -6.28 -0.11
N ILE A 79 5.05 -5.48 -0.67
CA ILE A 79 4.41 -4.37 0.07
C ILE A 79 3.58 -4.94 1.21
N ALA A 80 2.84 -6.03 0.98
CA ALA A 80 2.06 -6.69 2.01
C ALA A 80 2.95 -7.22 3.14
N GLU A 81 4.09 -7.83 2.79
CA GLU A 81 5.09 -8.27 3.77
C GLU A 81 5.63 -7.09 4.60
N TYR A 82 5.97 -5.96 3.98
CA TYR A 82 6.40 -4.76 4.69
C TYR A 82 5.33 -4.26 5.69
N VAL A 83 4.08 -4.19 5.24
CA VAL A 83 2.94 -3.76 6.06
C VAL A 83 2.70 -4.70 7.25
N ASP A 84 2.89 -6.01 7.07
CA ASP A 84 2.74 -7.02 8.12
C ASP A 84 3.94 -7.04 9.09
N LEU A 85 5.17 -6.77 8.62
CA LEU A 85 6.37 -6.72 9.47
C LEU A 85 6.27 -5.63 10.54
N GLU A 86 5.70 -4.47 10.20
CA GLU A 86 5.39 -3.38 11.15
C GLU A 86 4.41 -3.83 12.25
N GLU A 87 3.49 -4.76 11.98
CA GLU A 87 2.59 -5.29 13.03
C GLU A 87 3.33 -6.18 14.03
N SER A 88 4.35 -6.92 13.59
CA SER A 88 5.10 -7.83 14.47
C SER A 88 6.11 -7.12 15.39
N GLY A 89 6.45 -5.86 15.09
CA GLY A 89 7.40 -5.02 15.85
C GLY A 89 6.80 -4.30 17.07
N THR A 90 5.49 -4.38 17.29
CA THR A 90 4.83 -3.72 18.43
C THR A 90 4.17 -4.73 19.37
N GLU A 91 4.77 -4.95 20.55
CA GLU A 91 4.06 -5.54 21.68
C GLU A 91 2.90 -4.61 22.06
N GLY A 92 1.68 -4.96 21.65
CA GLY A 92 0.43 -4.41 22.19
C GLY A 92 -0.38 -3.53 21.25
N GLY A 93 -0.97 -4.12 20.21
CA GLY A 93 -2.00 -3.46 19.41
C GLY A 93 -2.84 -4.46 18.62
N ILE A 94 -3.98 -4.88 19.18
CA ILE A 94 -4.90 -5.82 18.54
C ILE A 94 -5.53 -5.17 17.31
N TRP A 95 -5.17 -5.62 16.10
CA TRP A 95 -6.04 -5.47 14.93
C TRP A 95 -6.10 -6.80 14.17
N ASN A 96 -7.20 -7.52 14.38
CA ASN A 96 -7.51 -8.76 13.70
C ASN A 96 -8.12 -8.44 12.33
N LEU A 97 -7.43 -8.76 11.24
CA LEU A 97 -7.89 -8.59 9.85
C LEU A 97 -9.29 -9.20 9.55
N LYS A 98 -9.85 -10.03 10.44
CA LYS A 98 -11.23 -10.55 10.32
C LYS A 98 -12.34 -9.53 10.60
N THR A 99 -12.06 -8.30 11.05
CA THR A 99 -13.11 -7.30 11.34
C THR A 99 -13.43 -6.31 10.20
N TRP A 100 -12.66 -6.27 9.10
CA TRP A 100 -12.83 -5.24 8.05
C TRP A 100 -13.60 -5.68 6.80
N ILE A 101 -14.05 -6.94 6.74
CA ILE A 101 -14.97 -7.39 5.68
C ILE A 101 -16.33 -7.66 6.32
N ARG A 102 -17.19 -6.63 6.35
CA ARG A 102 -18.62 -6.78 6.57
C ARG A 102 -19.41 -5.84 5.68
#